data_AF-A0A0N1PHJ6-F1
#
_entry.id   AF-A0A0N1PHJ6-F1
#
_cell.length_a   1.000
_cell.length_b   1.000
_cell.length_c   1.000
_cell.angle_alpha   90.00
_cell.angle_beta   90.00
_cell.angle_gamma   90.00
#
_symmetry.space_group_name_H-M   'P 1'
#
loop_
_entity.id
_entity.type
_entity.pdbx_description
1 polymer ?
#
loop_
_entity_poly.entity_id
_entity_poly.type
_entity_poly.pdbx_seq_one_letter_code
_entity_poly.pdbx_strand_id
1 'polypeptide(L)'
;MASVSYQIAHLLEKMTSNDKDFRFMATNDLMTELQKDSIKLDDDSERKVVKMLLRLLEDKNGEVQNLAVKCLGPLVNKVKEFQVEGIVETLCANMLSDTEQLRDISSIGLKTVISELPLGSNTLAANVCKKITGKLSSAIEKVILYLI
;
A
#
# COMPACT_ATOMS: atom_id res chain seq x y z
N MET A 1 -15.48 0.58 -19.54
CA MET A 1 -15.20 0.97 -18.13
C MET A 1 -15.87 0.02 -17.15
N ALA A 2 -17.16 -0.29 -17.28
CA ALA A 2 -17.87 -1.23 -16.38
C ALA A 2 -17.18 -2.58 -16.17
N SER A 3 -16.63 -3.20 -17.23
CA SER A 3 -15.95 -4.51 -17.16
C SER A 3 -14.78 -4.55 -16.18
N VAL A 4 -13.98 -3.47 -16.10
CA VAL A 4 -12.81 -3.40 -15.21
C VAL A 4 -13.25 -3.21 -13.77
N SER A 5 -14.21 -2.31 -13.50
CA SER A 5 -14.73 -2.11 -12.15
C SER A 5 -15.36 -3.39 -11.57
N TYR A 6 -16.07 -4.18 -12.39
CA TYR A 6 -16.60 -5.49 -11.96
C TYR A 6 -15.48 -6.51 -11.70
N GLN A 7 -14.46 -6.57 -12.54
CA GLN A 7 -13.31 -7.45 -12.34
C GLN A 7 -12.57 -7.10 -11.04
N ILE A 8 -12.30 -5.81 -10.79
CA ILE A 8 -11.67 -5.34 -9.55
C ILE A 8 -12.54 -5.70 -8.35
N ALA A 9 -13.85 -5.43 -8.40
CA ALA A 9 -14.75 -5.79 -7.30
C ALA A 9 -14.70 -7.29 -6.97
N HIS A 10 -14.67 -8.16 -8.00
CA HIS A 10 -14.57 -9.60 -7.82
C HIS A 10 -13.24 -10.03 -7.18
N LEU A 11 -12.12 -9.46 -7.63
CA LEU A 11 -10.81 -9.72 -7.04
C LEU A 11 -10.76 -9.30 -5.57
N LEU A 12 -11.30 -8.12 -5.24
CA LEU A 12 -11.34 -7.63 -3.87
C LEU A 12 -12.16 -8.53 -2.94
N GLU A 13 -13.27 -9.10 -3.43
CA GLU A 13 -14.03 -10.09 -2.68
C GLU A 13 -13.18 -11.34 -2.38
N LYS A 14 -12.47 -11.88 -3.39
CA LYS A 14 -11.59 -13.05 -3.22
C LYS A 14 -10.42 -12.81 -2.28
N MET A 15 -9.91 -11.58 -2.20
CA MET A 15 -8.90 -11.18 -1.20
C MET A 15 -9.41 -11.23 0.25
N THR A 16 -10.71 -11.40 0.48
CA THR A 16 -11.28 -11.60 1.83
C THR A 16 -11.52 -13.07 2.19
N SER A 17 -11.22 -14.01 1.26
CA SER A 17 -11.41 -15.44 1.48
C SER A 17 -10.63 -15.96 2.69
N ASN A 18 -11.20 -16.95 3.39
CA ASN A 18 -10.49 -17.68 4.45
C ASN A 18 -9.30 -18.49 3.91
N ASP A 19 -9.37 -18.87 2.64
CA ASP A 19 -8.34 -19.64 1.95
C ASP A 19 -7.20 -18.71 1.48
N LYS A 20 -5.98 -19.03 1.91
CA LYS A 20 -4.78 -18.26 1.54
C LYS A 20 -4.52 -18.27 0.03
N ASP A 21 -4.84 -19.35 -0.68
CA ASP A 21 -4.54 -19.51 -2.10
C ASP A 21 -5.49 -18.62 -2.92
N PHE A 22 -6.75 -18.51 -2.52
CA PHE A 22 -7.67 -17.53 -3.13
C PHE A 22 -7.21 -16.09 -2.90
N ARG A 23 -6.74 -15.75 -1.69
CA ARG A 23 -6.23 -14.40 -1.42
C ARG A 23 -4.97 -14.11 -2.23
N PHE A 24 -4.05 -15.07 -2.29
CA PHE A 24 -2.82 -14.95 -3.06
C PHE A 24 -3.10 -14.79 -4.55
N MET A 25 -3.90 -15.68 -5.15
CA MET A 25 -4.27 -15.62 -6.57
C MET A 25 -4.95 -14.29 -6.91
N ALA A 26 -5.93 -13.86 -6.12
CA ALA A 26 -6.62 -12.60 -6.36
C ALA A 26 -5.68 -11.39 -6.27
N THR A 27 -4.75 -11.39 -5.31
CA THR A 27 -3.75 -10.33 -5.16
C THR A 27 -2.77 -10.33 -6.34
N ASN A 28 -2.40 -11.50 -6.85
CA ASN A 28 -1.51 -11.64 -8.00
C ASN A 28 -2.18 -11.16 -9.30
N ASP A 29 -3.45 -11.51 -9.49
CA ASP A 29 -4.23 -11.06 -10.63
C ASP A 29 -4.40 -9.54 -10.60
N LEU A 30 -4.66 -8.96 -9.41
CA LEU A 30 -4.70 -7.50 -9.25
C LEU A 30 -3.35 -6.86 -9.60
N MET A 31 -2.22 -7.44 -9.15
CA MET A 31 -0.88 -6.95 -9.51
C MET A 31 -0.70 -6.88 -11.02
N THR A 32 -1.12 -7.94 -11.71
CA THR A 32 -1.04 -8.07 -13.17
C THR A 32 -1.90 -7.01 -13.86
N GLU A 33 -3.10 -6.72 -13.35
CA GLU A 33 -3.94 -5.65 -13.88
C GLU A 33 -3.35 -4.26 -13.64
N LEU A 34 -2.81 -3.99 -12.44
CA LEU A 34 -2.18 -2.71 -12.09
C LEU A 34 -0.95 -2.39 -12.96
N GLN A 35 -0.25 -3.42 -13.45
CA GLN A 35 0.90 -3.27 -14.34
C GLN A 35 0.51 -2.94 -15.79
N LYS A 36 -0.77 -3.08 -16.18
CA LYS A 36 -1.21 -2.70 -17.53
C LYS A 36 -1.33 -1.20 -17.65
N ASP A 37 -0.92 -0.65 -18.79
CA ASP A 37 -1.10 0.79 -19.07
C ASP A 37 -2.56 1.19 -19.27
N SER A 38 -3.40 0.25 -19.68
CA SER A 38 -4.81 0.48 -19.99
C SER A 38 -5.73 0.53 -18.78
N ILE A 39 -5.28 0.12 -17.59
CA ILE A 39 -6.11 0.15 -16.39
C ILE A 39 -6.42 1.59 -16.00
N LYS A 40 -7.71 1.86 -15.77
CA LYS A 40 -8.20 3.12 -15.21
C LYS A 40 -9.13 2.78 -14.06
N LEU A 41 -8.76 3.20 -12.86
CA LEU A 41 -9.59 3.08 -11.67
C LEU A 41 -10.46 4.33 -11.56
N ASP A 42 -11.72 4.15 -11.22
CA ASP A 42 -12.56 5.25 -10.74
C ASP A 42 -12.29 5.50 -9.25
N ASP A 43 -12.73 6.66 -8.73
CA ASP A 43 -12.46 7.10 -7.37
C ASP A 43 -12.86 6.08 -6.29
N ASP A 44 -13.97 5.36 -6.50
CA ASP A 44 -14.43 4.32 -5.58
C ASP A 44 -13.52 3.08 -5.64
N SER A 45 -13.13 2.66 -6.83
CA SER A 45 -12.19 1.55 -7.05
C SER A 45 -10.81 1.86 -6.47
N GLU A 46 -10.29 3.08 -6.68
CA GLU A 46 -9.02 3.52 -6.07
C GLU A 46 -9.07 3.33 -4.55
N ARG A 47 -10.10 3.89 -3.90
CA ARG A 47 -10.26 3.82 -2.43
C ARG A 47 -10.35 2.38 -1.94
N LYS A 48 -11.10 1.53 -2.64
CA LYS A 48 -11.30 0.12 -2.26
C LYS A 48 -10.03 -0.70 -2.43
N VAL A 49 -9.30 -0.51 -3.54
CA VAL A 49 -8.03 -1.20 -3.81
C VAL A 49 -6.98 -0.80 -2.78
N VAL A 50 -6.81 0.50 -2.53
CA VAL A 50 -5.86 1.01 -1.51
C VAL A 50 -6.17 0.42 -0.14
N LYS A 51 -7.42 0.50 0.30
CA LYS A 51 -7.85 -0.05 1.60
C LYS A 51 -7.59 -1.55 1.70
N MET A 52 -7.86 -2.30 0.63
CA MET A 52 -7.68 -3.75 0.62
C MET A 52 -6.20 -4.14 0.71
N LEU A 53 -5.34 -3.51 -0.09
CA LEU A 53 -3.91 -3.81 -0.09
C LEU A 53 -3.25 -3.44 1.25
N LEU A 54 -3.61 -2.30 1.85
CA LEU A 54 -3.15 -1.93 3.18
C LEU A 54 -3.60 -2.95 4.24
N ARG A 55 -4.84 -3.45 4.16
CA ARG A 55 -5.33 -4.52 5.04
C ARG A 55 -4.56 -5.82 4.87
N LEU A 56 -4.17 -6.18 3.64
CA LEU A 56 -3.41 -7.41 3.38
C LEU A 56 -1.96 -7.35 3.89
N LEU A 57 -1.44 -6.17 4.27
CA LEU A 57 -0.18 -6.09 5.01
C LEU A 57 -0.28 -6.76 6.39
N GLU A 58 -1.49 -6.91 6.92
CA GLU A 58 -1.78 -7.60 8.18
C GLU A 58 -2.28 -9.04 7.94
N ASP A 59 -2.12 -9.58 6.72
CA ASP A 59 -2.53 -10.96 6.42
C ASP A 59 -1.74 -11.97 7.28
N LYS A 60 -2.41 -13.03 7.72
CA LYS A 60 -1.78 -14.10 8.50
C LYS A 60 -0.72 -14.87 7.69
N ASN A 61 -0.77 -14.81 6.37
CA ASN A 61 0.17 -15.47 5.48
C ASN A 61 1.19 -14.47 4.91
N GLY A 62 2.47 -14.73 5.14
CA GLY A 62 3.56 -13.86 4.69
C GLY A 62 3.72 -13.74 3.17
N GLU A 63 3.31 -14.74 2.38
CA GLU A 63 3.36 -14.63 0.91
C GLU A 63 2.31 -13.65 0.40
N VAL A 64 1.11 -13.65 1.01
CA VAL A 64 0.06 -12.67 0.73
C VAL A 64 0.50 -11.26 1.13
N GLN A 65 1.11 -11.10 2.31
CA GLN A 65 1.69 -9.81 2.74
C GLN A 65 2.73 -9.28 1.75
N ASN A 66 3.69 -10.13 1.36
CA ASN A 66 4.75 -9.77 0.42
C ASN A 66 4.20 -9.36 -0.95
N LEU A 67 3.15 -10.06 -1.41
CA LEU A 67 2.50 -9.74 -2.67
C LEU A 67 1.71 -8.43 -2.58
N ALA A 68 1.02 -8.17 -1.47
CA ALA A 68 0.34 -6.91 -1.22
C ALA A 68 1.30 -5.71 -1.25
N VAL A 69 2.49 -5.85 -0.65
CA VAL A 69 3.55 -4.83 -0.73
C VAL A 69 3.99 -4.59 -2.18
N LYS A 70 4.22 -5.67 -2.96
CA LYS A 70 4.60 -5.53 -4.37
C LYS A 70 3.55 -4.80 -5.19
N CYS A 71 2.26 -4.99 -4.90
CA CYS A 71 1.16 -4.27 -5.55
C CYS A 71 1.19 -2.75 -5.30
N LEU A 72 1.75 -2.28 -4.18
CA LEU A 72 1.81 -0.85 -3.88
C LEU A 72 2.67 -0.08 -4.90
N GLY A 73 3.71 -0.72 -5.46
CA GLY A 73 4.59 -0.11 -6.46
C GLY A 73 3.85 0.38 -7.72
N PRO A 74 3.21 -0.52 -8.51
CA PRO A 74 2.42 -0.07 -9.66
C PRO A 74 1.20 0.75 -9.23
N LEU A 75 0.60 0.50 -8.06
CA LEU A 75 -0.59 1.22 -7.60
C LEU A 75 -0.37 2.73 -7.48
N VAL A 76 0.77 3.19 -6.95
CA VAL A 76 1.02 4.63 -6.76
C VAL A 76 1.08 5.42 -8.08
N ASN A 77 1.26 4.72 -9.20
CA ASN A 77 1.23 5.28 -10.54
C ASN A 77 -0.17 5.22 -11.20
N LYS A 78 -1.16 4.60 -10.54
CA LYS A 78 -2.52 4.37 -11.06
C LYS A 78 -3.63 5.06 -10.26
N VAL A 79 -3.29 5.72 -9.15
CA VAL A 79 -4.24 6.40 -8.26
C VAL A 79 -3.91 7.89 -8.14
N LYS A 80 -4.86 8.70 -7.66
CA LYS A 80 -4.65 10.13 -7.44
C LYS A 80 -3.68 10.40 -6.29
N GLU A 81 -3.03 11.56 -6.30
CA GLU A 81 -2.05 11.98 -5.30
C GLU A 81 -2.55 11.85 -3.86
N PHE A 82 -3.82 12.19 -3.60
CA PHE A 82 -4.44 12.04 -2.27
C PHE A 82 -4.44 10.59 -1.77
N GLN A 83 -4.61 9.61 -2.65
CA GLN A 83 -4.53 8.19 -2.28
C GLN A 83 -3.09 7.79 -1.96
N VAL A 84 -2.12 8.27 -2.74
CA VAL A 84 -0.68 8.03 -2.48
C VAL A 84 -0.28 8.59 -1.13
N GLU A 85 -0.70 9.80 -0.80
CA GLU A 85 -0.47 10.40 0.52
C GLU A 85 -1.09 9.56 1.65
N GLY A 86 -2.30 9.03 1.44
CA GLY A 86 -2.97 8.13 2.40
C GLY A 86 -2.25 6.80 2.59
N ILE A 87 -1.68 6.23 1.53
CA ILE A 87 -0.84 5.02 1.60
C ILE A 87 0.39 5.31 2.48
N VAL A 88 1.13 6.38 2.18
CA VAL A 88 2.34 6.77 2.93
C VAL A 88 2.01 7.01 4.40
N GLU A 89 0.92 7.72 4.68
CA GLU A 89 0.49 8.01 6.04
C GLU A 89 0.20 6.73 6.85
N THR A 90 -0.49 5.76 6.22
CA THR A 90 -0.78 4.46 6.85
C THR A 90 0.50 3.66 7.10
N LEU A 91 1.40 3.58 6.11
CA LEU A 91 2.68 2.86 6.24
C LEU A 91 3.56 3.47 7.34
N CYS A 92 3.66 4.80 7.40
CA CYS A 92 4.40 5.48 8.45
C CYS A 92 3.77 5.27 9.84
N ALA A 93 2.44 5.19 9.95
CA ALA A 93 1.78 4.86 11.22
C ALA A 93 2.09 3.41 11.64
N ASN A 94 2.04 2.46 10.69
CA ASN A 94 2.27 1.04 10.94
C ASN A 94 3.73 0.73 11.33
N MET A 95 4.70 1.54 10.89
CA MET A 95 6.09 1.45 11.36
C MET A 95 6.23 1.69 12.88
N LEU A 96 5.25 2.31 13.51
CA LEU A 96 5.19 2.53 14.96
C LEU A 96 4.29 1.51 15.66
N SER A 97 3.82 0.47 14.97
CA SER A 97 3.01 -0.59 15.55
C SER A 97 3.80 -1.39 16.57
N ASP A 98 3.13 -1.90 17.60
CA ASP A 98 3.72 -2.85 18.55
C ASP A 98 4.00 -4.22 17.90
N THR A 99 3.39 -4.50 16.74
CA THR A 99 3.57 -5.75 15.99
C THR A 99 4.80 -5.67 15.10
N GLU A 100 5.86 -6.43 15.42
CA GLU A 100 7.13 -6.45 14.68
C GLU A 100 6.96 -6.76 13.20
N GLN A 101 6.21 -7.82 12.90
CA GLN A 101 5.92 -8.21 11.51
C GLN A 101 5.24 -7.09 10.72
N LEU A 102 4.35 -6.31 11.36
CA LEU A 102 3.68 -5.18 10.71
C LEU A 102 4.63 -4.00 10.49
N ARG A 103 5.57 -3.76 11.42
CA ARG A 103 6.62 -2.73 11.25
C ARG A 103 7.53 -3.08 10.07
N ASP A 104 7.97 -4.33 9.98
CA ASP A 104 8.90 -4.79 8.93
C ASP A 104 8.26 -4.69 7.55
N ILE A 105 7.06 -5.27 7.39
CA ILE A 105 6.36 -5.25 6.09
C ILE A 105 6.00 -3.81 5.67
N SER A 106 5.63 -2.94 6.62
CA SER A 106 5.32 -1.54 6.34
C SER A 106 6.56 -0.73 5.97
N SER A 107 7.72 -1.06 6.55
CA SER A 107 9.00 -0.44 6.18
C SER A 107 9.41 -0.80 4.75
N ILE A 108 9.21 -2.06 4.35
CA ILE A 108 9.40 -2.51 2.97
C ILE A 108 8.40 -1.80 2.05
N GLY A 109 7.12 -1.76 2.42
CA GLY A 109 6.08 -1.06 1.68
C GLY A 109 6.39 0.43 1.47
N LEU A 110 6.89 1.11 2.50
CA LEU A 110 7.26 2.52 2.41
C LEU A 110 8.44 2.71 1.46
N LYS A 111 9.47 1.86 1.54
CA LYS A 111 10.58 1.86 0.59
C LYS A 111 10.09 1.66 -0.85
N THR A 112 9.23 0.68 -1.08
CA THR A 112 8.64 0.39 -2.39
C THR A 112 7.88 1.61 -2.93
N VAL A 113 7.01 2.22 -2.13
CA VAL A 113 6.24 3.40 -2.54
C VAL A 113 7.15 4.56 -2.91
N ILE A 114 8.18 4.85 -2.10
CA ILE A 114 9.13 5.94 -2.36
C ILE A 114 9.88 5.70 -3.68
N SER A 115 10.33 4.47 -3.93
CA SER A 115 11.06 4.11 -5.15
C SER A 115 10.21 4.20 -6.42
N GLU A 116 8.90 4.04 -6.29
CA GLU A 116 7.95 3.99 -7.41
C GLU A 116 7.12 5.29 -7.56
N LEU A 117 7.45 6.36 -6.81
CA LEU A 117 6.77 7.64 -6.94
C LEU A 117 6.86 8.19 -8.38
N PRO A 118 5.78 8.78 -8.92
CA PRO A 118 5.81 9.38 -10.25
C PRO A 118 6.85 10.50 -10.35
N LEU A 119 7.85 10.32 -11.24
CA LEU A 119 8.98 11.24 -11.43
C LEU A 119 8.60 12.66 -11.91
N GLY A 120 7.33 12.89 -12.26
CA GLY A 120 6.82 14.18 -12.72
C GLY A 120 6.14 15.04 -11.66
N SER A 121 5.84 14.52 -10.46
CA SER A 121 5.13 15.27 -9.42
C SER A 121 6.04 15.71 -8.28
N ASN A 122 6.70 16.85 -8.48
CA ASN A 122 7.58 17.47 -7.47
C ASN A 122 6.81 17.83 -6.18
N THR A 123 5.54 18.20 -6.29
CA THR A 123 4.68 18.52 -5.15
C THR A 123 4.34 17.28 -4.34
N LEU A 124 3.96 16.17 -4.99
CA LEU A 124 3.71 14.90 -4.32
C LEU A 124 4.97 14.40 -3.61
N ALA A 125 6.11 14.39 -4.31
CA ALA A 125 7.38 13.98 -3.72
C ALA A 125 7.74 14.82 -2.49
N ALA A 126 7.59 16.14 -2.56
CA ALA A 126 7.82 17.03 -1.43
C ALA A 126 6.87 16.75 -0.25
N ASN A 127 5.58 16.53 -0.51
CA ASN A 127 4.59 16.20 0.52
C ASN A 127 4.88 14.86 1.19
N VAL A 128 5.21 13.83 0.39
CA VAL A 128 5.58 12.50 0.87
C VAL A 128 6.83 12.57 1.73
N CYS A 129 7.89 13.23 1.25
CA CYS A 129 9.11 13.45 2.02
C CYS A 129 8.83 14.16 3.35
N LYS A 130 8.05 15.24 3.34
CA LYS A 130 7.69 15.99 4.55
C LYS A 130 6.96 15.11 5.57
N LYS A 131 5.99 14.30 5.13
CA LYS A 131 5.26 13.36 6.00
C LYS A 131 6.19 12.31 6.61
N ILE A 132 7.05 11.70 5.79
CA ILE A 132 8.00 10.67 6.24
C ILE A 132 8.99 11.27 7.24
N THR A 133 9.62 12.40 6.92
CA THR A 133 10.57 13.07 7.82
C THR A 133 9.91 13.39 9.16
N GLY A 134 8.72 13.97 9.16
CA GLY A 134 8.00 14.27 10.41
C GLY A 134 7.72 13.03 11.26
N LYS A 135 7.28 11.93 10.63
CA LYS A 135 7.00 10.67 11.35
C LYS A 135 8.25 9.99 11.87
N LEU A 136 9.33 9.97 11.08
CA LEU A 136 10.62 9.43 11.50
C LEU A 136 11.23 10.24 12.65
N SER A 137 11.17 11.57 12.60
CA SER A 137 11.62 12.42 13.71
C SER A 137 10.89 12.08 15.00
N SER A 138 9.56 11.99 14.98
CA SER A 138 8.79 11.58 16.16
C SER A 138 9.08 10.15 16.62
N ALA A 139 9.39 9.24 15.69
CA ALA A 139 9.79 7.87 16.02
C ALA A 139 11.11 7.83 16.80
N ILE A 140 12.10 8.59 16.33
CA ILE A 140 13.44 8.68 16.94
C ILE A 140 13.34 9.32 18.33
N GLU A 141 12.57 10.39 18.48
CA GLU A 141 12.33 11.04 19.77
C GLU A 141 11.77 10.06 20.82
N LYS A 142 10.81 9.22 20.43
CA LYS A 142 10.28 8.18 21.32
C LYS A 142 11.36 7.20 21.77
N VAL A 143 12.20 6.72 20.84
CA VAL A 143 13.29 5.78 21.18
C VAL A 143 14.27 6.43 22.17
N ILE A 144 14.63 7.70 21.97
CA ILE A 144 15.53 8.42 22.89
C ILE A 144 14.91 8.51 24.29
N LEU A 145 13.62 8.81 24.41
CA LEU A 145 12.93 8.88 25.70
C LEU A 145 12.88 7.54 26.44
N TYR A 146 12.90 6.40 25.75
CA TYR A 146 12.98 5.07 26.38
C TYR A 146 14.39 4.70 26.86
N LEU A 147 15.43 5.42 26.40
CA LEU A 147 16.83 5.15 26.74
C LEU A 147 17.36 6.02 27.89
N ILE A 148 16.58 6.98 28.38
CA ILE A 148 16.88 7.87 29.51
C ILE A 148 16.03 7.46 30.71
#